data_AF-B0DAT8-F1
#
_entry.id   AF-B0DAT8-F1
#
_cell.length_a   1.000
_cell.length_b   1.000
_cell.length_c   1.000
_cell.angle_alpha   90.00
_cell.angle_beta   90.00
_cell.angle_gamma   90.00
#
_symmetry.space_group_name_H-M   'P 1'
#
loop_
_entity.id
_entity.type
_entity.pdbx_description
1 polymer ?
#
loop_
_entity_poly.entity_id
_entity_poly.type
_entity_poly.pdbx_seq_one_letter_code
_entity_poly.pdbx_strand_id
1 'polypeptide(L)'
;MANLSRTAKSGNNWTTAELGAYNMMHTSITQTDVCVMDYNESLLLLQDDERLTSMKDPEPQVIAEAIAAFAMNNMTRERKLDLQPRDAITFPALTMTGTTPPSTKPSKSFWAIEPSRTHPFFQLFVCVIFKNTWRSVSFTAASKWDASLLYHPIDLDLDAKIFGKQLVSLVHEGRYGAADRLRYRLMDGDVRIKQHTVYESAAIAALQLSDPEKRMSDFTAWSTLVPDKDSPCTTPHVFRDTRTALLLQGSPSLNLPLVERFGIITAAKGYRRYFPAIARVVASFAPNAKHIIKFFIEAGERATEYAHHFHPEEAMETSQWFRRAGVEISAHTGKLGVALDLLKLKRDFSMPDSTYELMLLKLLESQKQGGKGAPVTNPSNSVELIHKLQLRDARARRYLGGTNGKSTRQVNMEGPATLKHENKGATLS
;
A
#
# COMPACT_ATOMS: atom_id res chain seq x y z
N MET A 1 1.09 13.45 17.72
CA MET A 1 1.56 14.69 17.06
C MET A 1 0.56 15.03 15.97
N ALA A 2 -0.05 16.21 16.01
CA ALA A 2 -1.24 16.55 15.23
C ALA A 2 -0.93 16.83 13.75
N ASN A 3 -1.75 16.27 12.86
CA ASN A 3 -1.82 16.63 11.44
C ASN A 3 -2.33 18.07 11.32
N LEU A 4 -1.41 19.03 11.24
CA LEU A 4 -1.72 20.44 10.97
C LEU A 4 -1.25 20.77 9.55
N SER A 5 -2.18 20.74 8.61
CA SER A 5 -2.05 21.52 7.37
C SER A 5 -2.04 23.00 7.78
N ARG A 6 -0.93 23.70 7.56
CA ARG A 6 -0.80 25.12 7.86
C ARG A 6 -0.75 25.91 6.56
N THR A 7 -1.59 26.94 6.47
CA THR A 7 -1.62 27.94 5.40
C THR A 7 -0.33 28.76 5.38
N ALA A 8 0.08 29.21 4.18
CA ALA A 8 1.22 30.10 3.97
C ALA A 8 1.15 31.34 4.88
N LYS A 9 2.28 31.70 5.50
CA LYS A 9 2.44 32.90 6.32
C LYS A 9 3.42 33.86 5.65
N SER A 10 3.05 35.14 5.57
CA SER A 10 3.96 36.25 5.20
C SER A 10 5.21 36.24 6.10
N GLY A 11 6.36 36.62 5.54
CA GLY A 11 7.66 36.65 6.24
C GLY A 11 7.65 37.37 7.59
N ASN A 12 6.75 38.34 7.78
CA ASN A 12 6.64 39.12 9.02
C ASN A 12 5.86 38.43 10.15
N ASN A 13 5.23 37.28 9.90
CA ASN A 13 4.31 36.61 10.84
C ASN A 13 4.89 35.32 11.46
N TRP A 14 6.19 35.07 11.31
CA TRP A 14 6.85 33.90 11.89
C TRP A 14 7.32 34.18 13.31
N THR A 15 6.94 33.32 14.26
CA THR A 15 7.44 33.41 15.63
C THR A 15 8.80 32.71 15.77
N THR A 16 9.63 33.14 16.72
CA THR A 16 10.93 32.53 17.01
C THR A 16 10.83 31.03 17.32
N ALA A 17 9.72 30.60 17.92
CA ALA A 17 9.45 29.19 18.21
C ALA A 17 9.16 28.37 16.93
N GLU A 18 8.46 28.97 15.95
CA GLU A 18 8.21 28.33 14.66
C GLU A 18 9.49 28.22 13.84
N LEU A 19 10.34 29.24 13.82
CA LEU A 19 11.65 29.20 13.16
C LEU A 19 12.58 28.17 13.82
N GLY A 20 12.55 28.06 15.15
CA GLY A 20 13.31 27.06 15.90
C GLY A 20 12.89 25.62 15.61
N ALA A 21 11.59 25.36 15.36
CA ALA A 21 11.09 24.03 15.00
C ALA A 21 11.64 23.52 13.64
N TYR A 22 12.10 24.43 12.77
CA TYR A 22 12.73 24.12 11.48
C TYR A 22 14.26 24.37 11.48
N ASN A 23 14.88 24.56 12.65
CA ASN A 23 16.31 24.86 12.81
C ASN A 23 16.80 26.14 12.10
N MET A 24 15.94 27.15 11.93
CA MET A 24 16.31 28.46 11.38
C MET A 24 16.51 29.51 12.47
N MET A 25 17.58 30.31 12.39
CA MET A 25 17.80 31.49 13.23
C MET A 25 17.55 32.77 12.45
N HIS A 26 16.73 33.65 13.00
CA HIS A 26 16.47 34.99 12.47
C HIS A 26 17.75 35.84 12.53
N THR A 27 18.33 36.19 11.37
CA THR A 27 19.40 37.18 11.26
C THR A 27 19.00 38.18 10.18
N SER A 28 19.10 39.46 10.50
CA SER A 28 18.43 40.60 9.86
C SER A 28 18.97 41.00 8.48
N ILE A 29 19.52 40.07 7.69
CA ILE A 29 20.32 40.45 6.51
C ILE A 29 19.63 40.08 5.18
N THR A 30 18.64 39.17 5.16
CA THR A 30 17.83 38.91 3.95
C THR A 30 16.39 38.56 4.33
N GLN A 31 15.44 39.42 4.00
CA GLN A 31 14.01 39.24 4.25
C GLN A 31 13.33 38.93 2.92
N THR A 32 12.89 37.69 2.74
CA THR A 32 12.06 37.28 1.60
C THR A 32 10.59 37.50 1.97
N ASP A 33 9.76 37.90 1.00
CA ASP A 33 8.37 38.28 1.30
C ASP A 33 7.50 37.07 1.68
N VAL A 34 7.71 35.93 0.99
CA VAL A 34 7.08 34.65 1.31
C VAL A 34 8.04 33.49 1.05
N CYS A 35 8.16 32.60 2.04
CA CYS A 35 8.87 31.33 1.93
C CYS A 35 7.87 30.18 2.12
N VAL A 36 7.78 29.26 1.15
CA VAL A 36 6.99 28.03 1.30
C VAL A 36 7.96 26.86 1.50
N MET A 37 7.81 26.18 2.64
CA MET A 37 8.55 24.97 2.96
C MET A 37 7.61 23.77 2.88
N ASP A 38 7.97 22.77 2.10
CA ASP A 38 7.35 21.45 2.16
C ASP A 38 8.17 20.50 3.07
N TYR A 39 7.55 19.42 3.54
CA TYR A 39 8.17 18.34 4.30
C TYR A 39 9.35 17.66 3.57
N ASN A 40 9.49 17.90 2.26
CA ASN A 40 10.54 17.39 1.40
C ASN A 40 11.76 18.33 1.23
N GLU A 41 12.00 19.26 2.15
CA GLU A 41 13.12 20.24 2.10
C GLU A 41 13.10 21.21 0.90
N SER A 42 11.98 21.29 0.17
CA SER A 42 11.86 22.24 -0.95
C SER A 42 11.52 23.63 -0.41
N LEU A 43 12.40 24.60 -0.69
CA LEU A 43 12.25 26.01 -0.31
C LEU A 43 11.83 26.82 -1.54
N LEU A 44 10.56 27.22 -1.62
CA LEU A 44 10.12 28.18 -2.63
C LEU A 44 10.35 29.60 -2.10
N LEU A 45 11.18 30.36 -2.80
CA LEU A 45 11.36 31.78 -2.56
C LEU A 45 10.40 32.56 -3.47
N LEU A 46 9.46 33.29 -2.86
CA LEU A 46 8.59 34.22 -3.56
C LEU A 46 8.99 35.63 -3.11
N GLN A 47 9.41 36.43 -4.07
CA GLN A 47 9.67 37.86 -3.88
C GLN A 47 8.49 38.61 -4.49
N ASP A 48 7.76 39.34 -3.66
CA ASP A 48 6.68 40.23 -4.11
C ASP A 48 7.30 41.61 -4.27
N ASP A 49 7.32 42.14 -5.49
CA ASP A 49 7.91 43.46 -5.73
C ASP A 49 6.98 44.54 -5.14
N GLU A 50 7.14 44.87 -3.86
CA GLU A 50 6.40 45.96 -3.21
C GLU A 50 6.67 47.34 -3.84
N ARG A 51 7.58 47.44 -4.82
CA ARG A 51 7.92 48.71 -5.48
C ARG A 51 7.32 48.78 -6.88
N LEU A 52 6.03 49.09 -6.95
CA LEU A 52 5.28 49.45 -8.17
C LEU A 52 5.96 50.51 -9.08
N THR A 53 7.03 51.18 -8.63
CA THR A 53 7.75 52.22 -9.36
C THR A 53 9.20 51.88 -9.72
N SER A 54 9.72 50.72 -9.31
CA SER A 54 11.11 50.33 -9.60
C SER A 54 11.17 49.51 -10.88
N MET A 55 11.72 50.06 -11.98
CA MET A 55 11.96 49.31 -13.22
C MET A 55 13.18 48.37 -13.13
N LYS A 56 13.56 47.91 -11.94
CA LYS A 56 14.69 46.99 -11.78
C LYS A 56 14.20 45.55 -11.95
N ASP A 57 14.98 44.77 -12.69
CA ASP A 57 14.78 43.33 -12.83
C ASP A 57 14.84 42.66 -11.43
N PRO A 58 13.81 41.92 -11.01
CA PRO A 58 13.81 41.21 -9.72
C PRO A 58 14.66 39.94 -9.73
N GLU A 59 15.02 39.39 -10.90
CA GLU A 59 15.79 38.14 -11.00
C GLU A 59 17.15 38.21 -10.26
N PRO A 60 17.99 39.26 -10.45
CA PRO A 60 19.25 39.39 -9.71
C PRO A 60 19.08 39.43 -8.19
N GLN A 61 17.96 39.97 -7.68
CA GLN A 61 17.72 40.02 -6.24
C GLN A 61 17.39 38.64 -5.69
N VAL A 62 16.50 37.89 -6.35
CA VAL A 62 16.17 36.52 -5.93
C VAL A 62 17.39 35.61 -5.99
N ILE A 63 18.25 35.77 -7.01
CA ILE A 63 19.53 35.03 -7.11
C ILE A 63 20.42 35.37 -5.91
N ALA A 64 20.59 36.65 -5.59
CA ALA A 64 21.42 37.08 -4.46
C ALA A 64 20.91 36.53 -3.12
N GLU A 65 19.59 36.54 -2.92
CA GLU A 65 18.95 36.01 -1.71
C GLU A 65 19.10 34.49 -1.61
N ALA A 66 18.94 33.76 -2.71
CA ALA A 66 19.16 32.32 -2.75
C ALA A 66 20.63 31.96 -2.43
N ILE A 67 21.60 32.73 -2.94
CA ILE A 67 23.03 32.55 -2.63
C ILE A 67 23.30 32.81 -1.15
N ALA A 68 22.75 33.91 -0.60
CA ALA A 68 22.90 34.24 0.81
C ALA A 68 22.30 33.15 1.71
N ALA A 69 21.10 32.66 1.38
CA ALA A 69 20.43 31.57 2.09
C ALA A 69 21.28 30.28 2.06
N PHE A 70 21.82 29.91 0.90
CA PHE A 70 22.69 28.74 0.78
C PHE A 70 23.95 28.85 1.63
N ALA A 71 24.65 29.99 1.55
CA ALA A 71 25.86 30.24 2.32
C ALA A 71 25.59 30.18 3.84
N MET A 72 24.50 30.81 4.29
CA MET A 72 24.12 30.83 5.70
C MET A 72 23.70 29.44 6.21
N ASN A 73 22.99 28.67 5.39
CA ASN A 73 22.60 27.30 5.71
C ASN A 73 23.84 26.40 5.85
N ASN A 74 24.81 26.51 4.93
CA ASN A 74 26.06 25.76 5.02
C ASN A 74 26.89 26.15 6.26
N MET A 75 26.99 27.45 6.57
CA MET A 75 27.66 27.90 7.81
C MET A 75 26.98 27.35 9.07
N THR A 76 25.64 27.29 9.08
CA THR A 76 24.88 26.77 10.22
C THR A 76 25.07 25.26 10.38
N ARG A 77 25.06 24.52 9.26
CA ARG A 77 25.34 23.08 9.24
C ARG A 77 26.70 22.78 9.86
N GLU A 78 27.73 23.50 9.42
CA GLU A 78 29.09 23.28 9.89
C GLU A 78 29.28 23.71 11.35
N ARG A 79 28.92 24.96 11.68
CA ARG A 79 29.27 25.55 12.99
C ARG A 79 28.38 25.12 14.15
N LYS A 80 27.09 24.84 13.88
CA LYS A 80 26.11 24.58 14.95
C LYS A 80 25.67 23.12 15.01
N LEU A 81 25.66 22.42 13.88
CA LEU A 81 25.12 21.07 13.79
C LEU A 81 26.20 20.00 13.58
N ASP A 82 27.46 20.41 13.40
CA ASP A 82 28.59 19.52 13.07
C ASP A 82 28.29 18.61 11.85
N LEU A 83 27.60 19.18 10.87
CA LEU A 83 27.23 18.53 9.62
C LEU A 83 28.10 19.07 8.48
N GLN A 84 28.51 18.18 7.57
CA GLN A 84 29.22 18.57 6.35
C GLN A 84 28.39 19.59 5.53
N PRO A 85 29.00 20.68 5.03
CA PRO A 85 28.37 21.61 4.10
C PRO A 85 27.86 20.88 2.85
N ARG A 86 26.76 21.35 2.26
CA ARG A 86 26.27 20.84 0.97
C ARG A 86 27.05 21.50 -0.16
N ASP A 87 27.43 20.71 -1.17
CA ASP A 87 28.15 21.22 -2.34
C ASP A 87 27.24 21.95 -3.34
N ALA A 88 25.95 21.61 -3.36
CA ALA A 88 24.94 22.28 -4.17
C ALA A 88 23.54 22.20 -3.56
N ILE A 89 22.66 23.12 -3.99
CA ILE A 89 21.21 23.08 -3.74
C ILE A 89 20.46 23.75 -4.89
N THR A 90 19.21 23.35 -5.10
CA THR A 90 18.31 23.94 -6.10
C THR A 90 17.22 24.75 -5.38
N PHE A 91 17.09 26.03 -5.73
CA PHE A 91 16.00 26.89 -5.26
C PHE A 91 15.00 27.13 -6.40
N PRO A 92 13.75 26.64 -6.29
CA PRO A 92 12.68 27.14 -7.13
C PRO A 92 12.38 28.59 -6.74
N ALA A 93 12.36 29.48 -7.73
CA ALA A 93 12.13 30.91 -7.56
C ALA A 93 11.03 31.37 -8.51
N LEU A 94 10.08 32.15 -7.99
CA LEU A 94 9.07 32.82 -8.79
C LEU A 94 9.22 34.33 -8.61
N THR A 95 9.39 35.03 -9.73
CA THR A 95 9.30 36.49 -9.76
C THR A 95 8.04 36.91 -10.49
N MET A 96 7.39 37.95 -9.98
CA MET A 96 6.24 38.57 -10.62
C MET A 96 6.63 39.96 -11.09
N THR A 97 6.55 40.21 -12.41
CA THR A 97 6.80 41.54 -12.99
C THR A 97 5.54 42.07 -13.66
N GLY A 98 5.22 43.33 -13.41
CA GLY A 98 4.10 44.04 -14.04
C GLY A 98 3.10 44.66 -13.06
N THR A 99 2.41 45.69 -13.51
CA THR A 99 1.41 46.43 -12.71
C THR A 99 0.12 45.63 -12.57
N THR A 100 -0.37 45.48 -11.34
CA THR A 100 -1.78 45.16 -11.10
C THR A 100 -2.64 46.29 -11.66
N PRO A 101 -3.74 46.01 -12.39
CA PRO A 101 -4.59 47.06 -12.94
C PRO A 101 -5.16 47.94 -11.82
N PRO A 102 -5.19 49.27 -11.99
CA PRO A 102 -5.47 50.21 -10.91
C PRO A 102 -6.98 50.33 -10.63
N SER A 103 -7.66 49.28 -10.15
CA SER A 103 -8.97 49.40 -9.48
C SER A 103 -9.56 48.06 -9.04
N THR A 104 -9.00 47.38 -8.04
CA THR A 104 -9.74 46.49 -7.12
C THR A 104 -8.82 46.06 -5.99
N LYS A 105 -9.19 46.34 -4.73
CA LYS A 105 -8.54 45.72 -3.56
C LYS A 105 -8.89 44.22 -3.57
N PRO A 106 -7.93 43.29 -3.61
CA PRO A 106 -8.24 41.88 -3.51
C PRO A 106 -8.52 41.49 -2.05
N SER A 107 -9.67 40.87 -1.80
CA SER A 107 -9.92 40.14 -0.56
C SER A 107 -9.08 38.87 -0.54
N LYS A 108 -8.55 38.51 0.63
CA LYS A 108 -7.75 37.31 0.88
C LYS A 108 -8.58 36.04 0.68
N SER A 109 -8.67 35.54 -0.55
CA SER A 109 -9.21 34.19 -0.83
C SER A 109 -8.59 33.65 -2.12
N PHE A 110 -7.84 32.55 -1.94
CA PHE A 110 -7.49 31.48 -2.89
C PHE A 110 -7.46 31.84 -4.40
N TRP A 111 -6.24 31.86 -4.96
CA TRP A 111 -6.01 31.84 -6.40
C TRP A 111 -6.22 30.43 -6.95
N ALA A 112 -7.31 30.21 -7.67
CA ALA A 112 -7.41 29.15 -8.67
C ALA A 112 -7.06 29.77 -10.04
N ILE A 113 -6.09 29.19 -10.75
CA ILE A 113 -5.55 29.74 -11.99
C ILE A 113 -6.43 29.26 -13.17
N GLU A 114 -7.28 30.14 -13.70
CA GLU A 114 -7.90 29.98 -15.02
C GLU A 114 -7.23 30.92 -16.05
N PRO A 115 -6.93 30.46 -17.28
CA PRO A 115 -6.24 31.28 -18.26
C PRO A 115 -7.23 32.23 -18.97
N SER A 116 -7.18 33.52 -18.64
CA SER A 116 -7.79 34.60 -19.44
C SER A 116 -6.73 35.62 -19.92
N ARG A 117 -7.00 36.24 -21.07
CA ARG A 117 -6.02 36.75 -22.06
C ARG A 117 -5.24 38.03 -21.71
N THR A 118 -5.26 38.54 -20.48
CA THR A 118 -4.56 39.78 -20.13
C THR A 118 -4.10 39.76 -18.67
N HIS A 119 -2.92 39.21 -18.39
CA HIS A 119 -2.34 39.16 -17.04
C HIS A 119 -0.81 39.31 -17.03
N PRO A 120 -0.21 39.69 -15.86
CA PRO A 120 1.20 40.01 -15.69
C PRO A 120 2.16 38.93 -16.19
N PHE A 121 3.37 39.33 -16.54
CA PHE A 121 4.42 38.40 -16.96
C PHE A 121 4.96 37.66 -15.74
N PHE A 122 4.60 36.38 -15.63
CA PHE A 122 5.23 35.46 -14.68
C PHE A 122 6.49 34.90 -15.31
N GLN A 123 7.61 35.02 -14.61
CA GLN A 123 8.86 34.39 -15.00
C GLN A 123 9.29 33.44 -13.89
N LEU A 124 9.26 32.15 -14.21
CA LEU A 124 9.74 31.09 -13.33
C LEU A 124 11.22 30.87 -13.62
N PHE A 125 12.01 30.82 -12.57
CA PHE A 125 13.44 30.55 -12.66
C PHE A 125 13.81 29.41 -11.72
N VAL A 126 14.77 28.61 -12.17
CA VAL A 126 15.41 27.61 -11.32
C VAL A 126 16.86 28.05 -11.12
N CYS A 127 17.21 28.36 -9.87
CA CYS A 127 18.59 28.68 -9.50
C CYS A 127 19.25 27.45 -8.92
N VAL A 128 20.30 26.96 -9.60
CA VAL A 128 21.17 25.91 -9.07
C VAL A 128 22.44 26.58 -8.57
N ILE A 129 22.65 26.50 -7.25
CA ILE A 129 23.76 27.16 -6.57
C ILE A 129 24.74 26.08 -6.11
N PHE A 130 25.99 26.23 -6.52
CA PHE A 130 27.11 25.42 -6.09
C PHE A 130 27.96 26.19 -5.09
N LYS A 131 28.77 25.48 -4.30
CA LYS A 131 29.67 26.06 -3.28
C LYS A 131 30.52 27.25 -3.79
N ASN A 132 30.91 27.24 -5.07
CA ASN A 132 31.82 28.23 -5.65
C ASN A 132 31.29 28.91 -6.94
N THR A 133 30.11 28.52 -7.46
CA THR A 133 29.55 29.05 -8.72
C THR A 133 28.02 28.96 -8.70
N TRP A 134 27.33 29.68 -9.58
CA TRP A 134 25.87 29.56 -9.73
C TRP A 134 25.49 29.53 -11.21
N ARG A 135 24.33 28.93 -11.51
CA ARG A 135 23.69 29.00 -12.84
C ARG A 135 22.20 29.29 -12.64
N SER A 136 21.67 30.29 -13.36
CA SER A 136 20.23 30.50 -13.50
C SER A 136 19.76 30.00 -14.85
N VAL A 137 18.55 29.46 -14.89
CA VAL A 137 17.85 29.15 -16.15
C VAL A 137 16.50 29.84 -16.10
N SER A 138 16.25 30.69 -17.09
CA SER A 138 15.05 31.52 -17.22
C SER A 138 14.04 30.91 -18.17
N PHE A 139 12.78 30.82 -17.75
CA PHE A 139 11.70 30.32 -18.61
C PHE A 139 10.59 31.37 -18.76
N THR A 140 10.30 31.76 -20.00
CA THR A 140 9.17 32.63 -20.33
C THR A 140 7.93 31.80 -20.65
N ALA A 141 6.75 32.21 -20.17
CA ALA A 141 5.47 31.49 -20.27
C ALA A 141 4.99 31.11 -21.69
N ALA A 142 5.65 31.60 -22.75
CA ALA A 142 5.32 31.28 -24.15
C ALA A 142 5.86 29.92 -24.65
N SER A 143 6.83 29.32 -23.95
CA SER A 143 7.35 27.99 -24.32
C SER A 143 6.52 26.89 -23.66
N LYS A 144 6.00 25.97 -24.49
CA LYS A 144 5.32 24.75 -24.06
C LYS A 144 6.22 24.01 -23.04
N TRP A 145 5.71 23.83 -21.83
CA TRP A 145 6.44 23.21 -20.72
C TRP A 145 6.83 21.78 -21.11
N ASP A 146 8.12 21.49 -21.09
CA ASP A 146 8.64 20.13 -21.03
C ASP A 146 9.48 19.98 -19.76
N ALA A 147 8.85 19.48 -18.70
CA ALA A 147 9.49 19.24 -17.41
C ALA A 147 10.64 18.22 -17.50
N SER A 148 10.75 17.47 -18.61
CA SER A 148 11.85 16.54 -18.85
C SER A 148 13.19 17.21 -19.14
N LEU A 149 13.24 18.51 -19.42
CA LEU A 149 14.49 19.24 -19.68
C LEU A 149 15.18 19.76 -18.40
N LEU A 150 14.46 19.86 -17.29
CA LEU A 150 15.03 20.25 -15.98
C LEU A 150 15.56 19.04 -15.19
N TYR A 151 15.14 17.84 -15.57
CA TYR A 151 15.72 16.59 -15.13
C TYR A 151 16.51 16.04 -16.30
N HIS A 152 17.82 16.31 -16.37
CA HIS A 152 18.66 15.38 -17.11
C HIS A 152 18.29 13.97 -16.65
N PRO A 153 18.11 12.99 -17.55
CA PRO A 153 18.03 11.59 -17.18
C PRO A 153 19.41 11.16 -16.67
N ILE A 154 19.79 11.72 -15.51
CA ILE A 154 20.69 11.12 -14.57
C ILE A 154 20.09 9.76 -14.30
N ASP A 155 20.94 8.76 -14.39
CA ASP A 155 20.68 7.33 -14.42
C ASP A 155 19.64 6.90 -13.36
N LEU A 156 18.35 7.08 -13.67
CA LEU A 156 17.22 6.76 -12.78
C LEU A 156 17.27 5.29 -12.34
N ASP A 157 17.89 4.42 -13.14
CA ASP A 157 18.12 3.02 -12.82
C ASP A 157 19.23 2.83 -11.77
N LEU A 158 20.30 3.64 -11.81
CA LEU A 158 21.35 3.61 -10.79
C LEU A 158 20.82 4.10 -9.44
N ASP A 159 20.07 5.20 -9.44
CA ASP A 159 19.43 5.74 -8.25
C ASP A 159 18.39 4.76 -7.70
N ALA A 160 17.55 4.15 -8.54
CA ALA A 160 16.59 3.13 -8.13
C ALA A 160 17.26 1.91 -7.47
N LYS A 161 18.42 1.47 -7.99
CA LYS A 161 19.20 0.37 -7.40
C LYS A 161 19.78 0.76 -6.05
N ILE A 162 20.31 1.98 -5.91
CA ILE A 162 20.89 2.49 -4.66
C ILE A 162 19.79 2.64 -3.60
N PHE A 163 18.69 3.33 -3.94
CA PHE A 163 17.57 3.51 -3.02
C PHE A 163 16.87 2.20 -2.67
N GLY A 164 16.77 1.26 -3.61
CA GLY A 164 16.24 -0.08 -3.33
C GLY A 164 17.08 -0.84 -2.28
N LYS A 165 18.41 -0.81 -2.40
CA LYS A 165 19.31 -1.39 -1.38
C LYS A 165 19.19 -0.67 -0.04
N GLN A 166 19.10 0.66 -0.06
CA GLN A 166 18.91 1.47 1.14
C GLN A 166 17.58 1.15 1.84
N LEU A 167 16.49 0.95 1.08
CA LEU A 167 15.19 0.59 1.62
C LEU A 167 15.24 -0.77 2.33
N VAL A 168 15.87 -1.77 1.72
CA VAL A 168 16.09 -3.08 2.34
C VAL A 168 16.91 -2.95 3.63
N SER A 169 17.98 -2.15 3.63
CA SER A 169 18.81 -1.89 4.83
C SER A 169 18.00 -1.26 5.96
N LEU A 170 17.22 -0.21 5.68
CA LEU A 170 16.40 0.47 6.68
C LEU A 170 15.36 -0.46 7.32
N VAL A 171 14.76 -1.36 6.54
CA VAL A 171 13.81 -2.35 7.05
C VAL A 171 14.52 -3.41 7.89
N HIS A 172 15.70 -3.86 7.45
CA HIS A 172 16.52 -4.82 8.19
C HIS A 172 16.99 -4.26 9.55
N GLU A 173 17.34 -2.97 9.59
CA GLU A 173 17.72 -2.23 10.80
C GLU A 173 16.52 -1.92 11.73
N GLY A 174 15.29 -2.27 11.35
CA GLY A 174 14.08 -1.97 12.12
C GLY A 174 13.67 -0.49 12.09
N ARG A 175 14.25 0.31 11.19
CA ARG A 175 13.97 1.76 11.06
C ARG A 175 12.74 2.01 10.18
N TYR A 176 11.62 1.40 10.54
CA TYR A 176 10.40 1.35 9.71
C TYR A 176 9.84 2.73 9.33
N GLY A 177 9.91 3.72 10.23
CA GLY A 177 9.47 5.08 9.90
C GLY A 177 10.33 5.79 8.84
N ALA A 178 11.64 5.51 8.81
CA ALA A 178 12.52 6.03 7.76
C ALA A 178 12.32 5.25 6.45
N ALA A 179 12.17 3.93 6.54
CA ALA A 179 11.84 3.08 5.41
C ALA A 179 10.53 3.50 4.72
N ASP A 180 9.49 3.82 5.50
CA ASP A 180 8.20 4.25 4.96
C ASP A 180 8.30 5.57 4.20
N ARG A 181 9.03 6.56 4.73
CA ARG A 181 9.31 7.82 4.00
C ARG A 181 10.07 7.59 2.70
N LEU A 182 11.08 6.72 2.71
CA LEU A 182 11.83 6.38 1.50
C LEU A 182 10.94 5.64 0.48
N ARG A 183 10.09 4.72 0.95
CA ARG A 183 9.10 4.03 0.11
C ARG A 183 8.15 5.01 -0.57
N TYR A 184 7.60 5.98 0.18
CA TYR A 184 6.73 7.02 -0.40
C TYR A 184 7.45 7.83 -1.47
N ARG A 185 8.69 8.26 -1.21
CA ARG A 185 9.51 8.98 -2.20
C ARG A 185 9.76 8.16 -3.46
N LEU A 186 10.01 6.86 -3.33
CA LEU A 186 10.20 5.97 -4.47
C LEU A 186 8.91 5.80 -5.28
N MET A 187 7.77 5.66 -4.62
CA MET A 187 6.47 5.56 -5.28
C MET A 187 6.06 6.87 -5.98
N ASP A 188 6.36 8.02 -5.38
CA ASP A 188 6.09 9.35 -5.96
C ASP A 188 6.91 9.58 -7.24
N GLY A 189 8.14 9.05 -7.29
CA GLY A 189 8.98 9.05 -8.49
C GLY A 189 8.71 7.93 -9.50
N ASP A 190 7.60 7.18 -9.37
CA ASP A 190 7.25 6.01 -10.19
C ASP A 190 8.36 4.92 -10.24
N VAL A 191 9.19 4.86 -9.19
CA VAL A 191 10.28 3.89 -9.09
C VAL A 191 9.74 2.55 -8.62
N ARG A 192 9.81 1.54 -9.48
CA ARG A 192 9.40 0.17 -9.14
C ARG A 192 10.28 -0.42 -8.05
N ILE A 193 9.72 -0.57 -6.85
CA ILE A 193 10.40 -1.20 -5.71
C ILE A 193 10.50 -2.71 -5.95
N LYS A 194 11.72 -3.25 -5.96
CA LYS A 194 11.97 -4.69 -6.05
C LYS A 194 11.43 -5.40 -4.81
N GLN A 195 10.70 -6.49 -5.01
CA GLN A 195 10.16 -7.30 -3.91
C GLN A 195 11.30 -7.94 -3.09
N HIS A 196 11.13 -8.03 -1.77
CA HIS A 196 12.11 -8.63 -0.87
C HIS A 196 11.45 -9.18 0.40
N THR A 197 11.89 -10.34 0.90
CA THR A 197 11.29 -11.03 2.05
C THR A 197 11.35 -10.21 3.34
N VAL A 198 12.38 -9.37 3.50
CA VAL A 198 12.55 -8.46 4.65
C VAL A 198 11.34 -7.55 4.88
N TYR A 199 10.57 -7.22 3.82
CA TYR A 199 9.39 -6.35 3.94
C TYR A 199 8.26 -6.98 4.76
N GLU A 200 8.30 -8.30 5.02
CA GLU A 200 7.41 -8.93 6.00
C GLU A 200 7.59 -8.30 7.39
N SER A 201 8.82 -8.00 7.80
CA SER A 201 9.08 -7.38 9.11
C SER A 201 8.48 -5.97 9.22
N ALA A 202 8.52 -5.18 8.13
CA ALA A 202 7.84 -3.89 8.07
C ALA A 202 6.31 -4.03 8.11
N ALA A 203 5.76 -5.06 7.43
CA ALA A 203 4.34 -5.36 7.50
C ALA A 203 3.90 -5.74 8.93
N ILE A 204 4.69 -6.55 9.64
CA ILE A 204 4.43 -6.91 11.05
C ILE A 204 4.51 -5.68 11.95
N ALA A 205 5.51 -4.82 11.77
CA ALA A 205 5.62 -3.57 12.52
C ALA A 205 4.42 -2.64 12.28
N ALA A 206 3.89 -2.60 11.06
CA ALA A 206 2.69 -1.83 10.74
C ALA A 206 1.46 -2.30 11.54
N LEU A 207 1.37 -3.57 11.94
CA LEU A 207 0.28 -4.09 12.78
C LEU A 207 0.23 -3.44 14.18
N GLN A 208 1.34 -2.86 14.66
CA GLN A 208 1.44 -2.22 15.96
C GLN A 208 0.96 -0.76 15.97
N LEU A 209 0.63 -0.18 14.81
CA LEU A 209 0.17 1.21 14.71
C LEU A 209 -1.19 1.39 15.41
N SER A 210 -1.36 2.47 16.18
CA SER A 210 -2.61 2.70 16.93
C SER A 210 -3.79 3.06 16.03
N ASP A 211 -3.55 3.79 14.94
CA ASP A 211 -4.57 4.19 13.97
C ASP A 211 -4.96 3.00 13.06
N PRO A 212 -6.22 2.54 13.08
CA PRO A 212 -6.66 1.37 12.31
C PRO A 212 -6.57 1.58 10.79
N GLU A 213 -6.79 2.80 10.28
CA GLU A 213 -6.72 3.06 8.84
C GLU A 213 -5.27 3.04 8.36
N LYS A 214 -4.39 3.75 9.07
CA LYS A 214 -2.94 3.72 8.78
C LYS A 214 -2.37 2.31 8.94
N ARG A 215 -2.77 1.58 9.98
CA ARG A 215 -2.41 0.17 10.21
C ARG A 215 -2.74 -0.70 8.99
N MET A 216 -3.97 -0.60 8.48
CA MET A 216 -4.42 -1.34 7.30
C MET A 216 -3.66 -0.96 6.03
N SER A 217 -3.51 0.34 5.79
CA SER A 217 -2.84 0.87 4.60
C SER A 217 -1.37 0.45 4.56
N ASP A 218 -0.64 0.68 5.66
CA ASP A 218 0.78 0.35 5.75
C ASP A 218 1.00 -1.16 5.68
N PHE A 219 0.20 -1.95 6.40
CA PHE A 219 0.26 -3.41 6.35
C PHE A 219 0.08 -3.93 4.93
N THR A 220 -0.93 -3.42 4.22
CA THR A 220 -1.21 -3.78 2.83
C THR A 220 -0.03 -3.43 1.94
N ALA A 221 0.44 -2.19 2.00
CA ALA A 221 1.46 -1.67 1.11
C ALA A 221 2.84 -2.28 1.37
N TRP A 222 3.16 -2.73 2.60
CA TRP A 222 4.37 -3.50 2.87
C TRP A 222 4.22 -4.97 2.45
N SER A 223 3.05 -5.57 2.67
CA SER A 223 2.79 -6.98 2.33
C SER A 223 2.75 -7.22 0.81
N THR A 224 2.40 -6.22 -0.01
CA THR A 224 2.47 -6.32 -1.49
C THR A 224 3.90 -6.33 -2.01
N LEU A 225 4.86 -5.75 -1.27
CA LEU A 225 6.30 -5.77 -1.59
C LEU A 225 6.98 -7.10 -1.21
N VAL A 226 6.31 -7.97 -0.46
CA VAL A 226 6.82 -9.30 -0.17
C VAL A 226 6.83 -10.15 -1.46
N PRO A 227 7.87 -10.96 -1.73
CA PRO A 227 7.96 -11.75 -2.94
C PRO A 227 6.79 -12.71 -3.17
N ASP A 228 6.45 -12.92 -4.44
CA ASP A 228 5.53 -13.95 -4.90
C ASP A 228 6.11 -15.36 -4.65
N LYS A 229 5.27 -16.39 -4.44
CA LYS A 229 5.75 -17.72 -4.02
C LYS A 229 6.81 -18.31 -4.96
N ASP A 230 6.66 -18.12 -6.26
CA ASP A 230 7.56 -18.65 -7.29
C ASP A 230 8.71 -17.70 -7.66
N SER A 231 8.84 -16.57 -6.95
CA SER A 231 9.95 -15.65 -7.12
C SER A 231 11.27 -16.29 -6.64
N PRO A 232 12.40 -16.09 -7.34
CA PRO A 232 13.70 -16.68 -6.97
C PRO A 232 14.25 -16.17 -5.63
N CYS A 233 13.74 -15.04 -5.12
CA CYS A 233 14.14 -14.50 -3.80
C CYS A 233 13.24 -14.96 -2.64
N THR A 234 12.26 -15.84 -2.89
CA THR A 234 11.33 -16.32 -1.87
C THR A 234 11.96 -17.37 -0.96
N THR A 235 11.73 -17.23 0.34
CA THR A 235 12.14 -18.23 1.34
C THR A 235 10.96 -19.13 1.73
N PRO A 236 11.18 -20.37 2.21
CA PRO A 236 10.11 -21.27 2.61
C PRO A 236 9.23 -20.77 3.76
N HIS A 237 9.61 -19.68 4.45
CA HIS A 237 8.96 -19.21 5.68
C HIS A 237 8.29 -17.83 5.55
N VAL A 238 8.21 -17.27 4.35
CA VAL A 238 7.50 -16.00 4.11
C VAL A 238 6.07 -16.08 4.62
N PHE A 239 5.64 -15.05 5.35
CA PHE A 239 4.35 -14.89 6.04
C PHE A 239 4.14 -15.78 7.27
N ARG A 240 5.14 -16.52 7.75
CA ARG A 240 5.02 -17.32 8.99
C ARG A 240 4.76 -16.43 10.21
N ASP A 241 5.51 -15.35 10.33
CA ASP A 241 5.45 -14.49 11.51
C ASP A 241 4.21 -13.59 11.44
N THR A 242 3.88 -13.10 10.24
CA THR A 242 2.62 -12.37 9.98
C THR A 242 1.39 -13.22 10.35
N ARG A 243 1.37 -14.49 9.95
CA ARG A 243 0.30 -15.43 10.32
C ARG A 243 0.22 -15.59 11.85
N THR A 244 1.36 -15.74 12.52
CA THR A 244 1.41 -15.92 13.98
C THR A 244 0.87 -14.69 14.70
N ALA A 245 1.28 -13.50 14.28
CA ALA A 245 0.81 -12.24 14.83
C ALA A 245 -0.71 -12.05 14.65
N LEU A 246 -1.24 -12.30 13.43
CA LEU A 246 -2.65 -12.05 13.13
C LEU A 246 -3.61 -13.12 13.66
N LEU A 247 -3.23 -14.41 13.57
CA LEU A 247 -4.16 -15.52 13.82
C LEU A 247 -3.99 -16.19 15.18
N LEU A 248 -2.78 -16.15 15.77
CA LEU A 248 -2.47 -16.91 16.98
C LEU A 248 -2.30 -16.02 18.22
N GLN A 249 -1.63 -14.87 18.07
CA GLN A 249 -1.34 -13.96 19.18
C GLN A 249 -2.36 -12.82 19.30
N GLY A 250 -2.91 -12.36 18.18
CA GLY A 250 -3.91 -11.29 18.17
C GLY A 250 -5.30 -11.75 18.60
N SER A 251 -6.22 -10.78 18.74
CA SER A 251 -7.67 -11.03 18.79
C SER A 251 -8.22 -11.03 17.36
N PRO A 252 -8.46 -12.20 16.73
CA PRO A 252 -8.75 -12.25 15.30
C PRO A 252 -10.11 -11.63 14.94
N SER A 253 -11.05 -11.61 15.90
CA SER A 253 -12.35 -10.95 15.77
C SER A 253 -12.23 -9.42 15.66
N LEU A 254 -11.36 -8.81 16.45
CA LEU A 254 -11.12 -7.35 16.44
C LEU A 254 -10.33 -6.91 15.21
N ASN A 255 -9.48 -7.79 14.69
CA ASN A 255 -8.64 -7.52 13.53
C ASN A 255 -9.15 -8.20 12.24
N LEU A 256 -10.45 -8.51 12.17
CA LEU A 256 -11.02 -9.23 11.04
C LEU A 256 -10.68 -8.59 9.67
N PRO A 257 -10.78 -7.25 9.48
CA PRO A 257 -10.39 -6.64 8.21
C PRO A 257 -8.92 -6.90 7.81
N LEU A 258 -8.01 -6.98 8.78
CA LEU A 258 -6.59 -7.26 8.51
C LEU A 258 -6.39 -8.73 8.15
N VAL A 259 -7.09 -9.63 8.84
CA VAL A 259 -7.08 -11.07 8.54
C VAL A 259 -7.59 -11.33 7.13
N GLU A 260 -8.68 -10.68 6.73
CA GLU A 260 -9.23 -10.76 5.37
C GLU A 260 -8.23 -10.24 4.34
N ARG A 261 -7.66 -9.05 4.60
CA ARG A 261 -6.69 -8.46 3.68
C ARG A 261 -5.44 -9.33 3.53
N PHE A 262 -4.96 -9.91 4.62
CA PHE A 262 -3.87 -10.88 4.61
C PHE A 262 -4.22 -12.15 3.81
N GLY A 263 -5.45 -12.65 3.92
CA GLY A 263 -5.94 -13.76 3.10
C GLY A 263 -5.92 -13.47 1.60
N ILE A 264 -6.39 -12.28 1.20
CA ILE A 264 -6.41 -11.86 -0.20
C ILE A 264 -4.97 -11.67 -0.74
N ILE A 265 -4.08 -11.04 0.04
CA ILE A 265 -2.68 -10.84 -0.38
C ILE A 265 -1.95 -12.18 -0.50
N THR A 266 -2.09 -13.08 0.47
CA THR A 266 -1.44 -14.40 0.40
C THR A 266 -1.95 -15.24 -0.77
N ALA A 267 -3.25 -15.13 -1.10
CA ALA A 267 -3.84 -15.74 -2.28
C ALA A 267 -3.27 -15.14 -3.60
N ALA A 268 -3.23 -13.81 -3.70
CA ALA A 268 -2.66 -13.08 -4.85
C ALA A 268 -1.19 -13.36 -5.11
N LYS A 269 -0.46 -13.85 -4.09
CA LYS A 269 0.97 -14.16 -4.15
C LYS A 269 1.27 -15.66 -4.21
N GLY A 270 0.26 -16.51 -4.36
CA GLY A 270 0.42 -17.96 -4.48
C GLY A 270 0.64 -18.73 -3.17
N TYR A 271 0.56 -18.08 -2.01
CA TYR A 271 0.77 -18.71 -0.70
C TYR A 271 -0.48 -19.44 -0.17
N ARG A 272 -1.03 -20.34 -0.98
CA ARG A 272 -2.24 -21.13 -0.74
C ARG A 272 -2.27 -21.87 0.62
N ARG A 273 -1.11 -22.28 1.14
CA ARG A 273 -0.99 -23.01 2.42
C ARG A 273 -1.56 -22.28 3.63
N TYR A 274 -1.60 -20.95 3.60
CA TYR A 274 -2.11 -20.15 4.72
C TYR A 274 -3.62 -19.98 4.69
N PHE A 275 -4.22 -20.13 3.51
CA PHE A 275 -5.61 -19.79 3.28
C PHE A 275 -6.60 -20.56 4.18
N PRO A 276 -6.47 -21.88 4.45
CA PRO A 276 -7.44 -22.59 5.28
C PRO A 276 -7.55 -22.06 6.71
N ALA A 277 -6.43 -21.63 7.31
CA ALA A 277 -6.43 -21.06 8.65
C ALA A 277 -7.09 -19.67 8.67
N ILE A 278 -6.75 -18.83 7.69
CA ILE A 278 -7.32 -17.48 7.53
C ILE A 278 -8.83 -17.56 7.29
N ALA A 279 -9.24 -18.38 6.32
CA ALA A 279 -10.62 -18.56 5.92
C ALA A 279 -11.52 -19.08 7.05
N ARG A 280 -11.01 -19.94 7.94
CA ARG A 280 -11.74 -20.38 9.14
C ARG A 280 -12.01 -19.22 10.10
N VAL A 281 -11.03 -18.35 10.31
CA VAL A 281 -11.20 -17.14 11.14
C VAL A 281 -12.24 -16.22 10.52
N VAL A 282 -12.12 -15.93 9.22
CA VAL A 282 -13.09 -15.08 8.51
C VAL A 282 -14.51 -15.67 8.56
N ALA A 283 -14.68 -16.96 8.26
CA ALA A 283 -15.99 -17.61 8.30
C ALA A 283 -16.61 -17.65 9.72
N SER A 284 -15.78 -17.67 10.76
CA SER A 284 -16.23 -17.68 12.15
C SER A 284 -16.67 -16.30 12.65
N PHE A 285 -15.95 -15.24 12.28
CA PHE A 285 -16.14 -13.90 12.84
C PHE A 285 -16.80 -12.88 11.91
N ALA A 286 -16.95 -13.18 10.62
CA ALA A 286 -17.58 -12.25 9.68
C ALA A 286 -19.03 -11.91 10.07
N PRO A 287 -19.46 -10.64 9.87
CA PRO A 287 -20.73 -10.14 10.37
C PRO A 287 -21.94 -10.77 9.66
N ASN A 288 -21.78 -11.18 8.40
CA ASN A 288 -22.86 -11.76 7.61
C ASN A 288 -22.34 -12.69 6.51
N ALA A 289 -23.25 -13.48 5.94
CA ALA A 289 -22.97 -14.43 4.87
C ALA A 289 -22.37 -13.79 3.61
N LYS A 290 -22.89 -12.61 3.21
CA LYS A 290 -22.43 -11.88 2.02
C LYS A 290 -20.94 -11.51 2.13
N HIS A 291 -20.50 -11.17 3.34
CA HIS A 291 -19.12 -10.83 3.63
C HIS A 291 -18.18 -12.03 3.43
N ILE A 292 -18.56 -13.21 3.95
CA ILE A 292 -17.80 -14.45 3.79
C ILE A 292 -17.70 -14.83 2.30
N ILE A 293 -18.83 -14.77 1.58
CA ILE A 293 -18.89 -15.08 0.15
C ILE A 293 -17.96 -14.15 -0.64
N LYS A 294 -18.03 -12.83 -0.38
CA LYS A 294 -17.17 -11.84 -1.03
C LYS A 294 -15.68 -12.15 -0.80
N PHE A 295 -15.29 -12.49 0.43
CA PHE A 295 -13.91 -12.85 0.75
C PHE A 295 -13.43 -14.07 -0.05
N PHE A 296 -14.20 -15.15 -0.11
CA PHE A 296 -13.82 -16.34 -0.88
C PHE A 296 -13.74 -16.10 -2.39
N ILE A 297 -14.66 -15.30 -2.94
CA ILE A 297 -14.64 -14.93 -4.36
C ILE A 297 -13.38 -14.11 -4.66
N GLU A 298 -13.14 -13.03 -3.92
CA GLU A 298 -12.00 -12.14 -4.16
C GLU A 298 -10.67 -12.87 -3.99
N ALA A 299 -10.50 -13.66 -2.93
CA ALA A 299 -9.29 -14.45 -2.73
C ALA A 299 -9.09 -15.50 -3.86
N GLY A 300 -10.18 -16.15 -4.31
CA GLY A 300 -10.14 -17.10 -5.41
C GLY A 300 -9.75 -16.46 -6.74
N GLU A 301 -10.33 -15.30 -7.06
CA GLU A 301 -10.00 -14.54 -8.27
C GLU A 301 -8.52 -14.14 -8.30
N ARG A 302 -8.00 -13.59 -7.19
CA ARG A 302 -6.59 -13.20 -7.08
C ARG A 302 -5.64 -14.40 -7.18
N ALA A 303 -5.99 -15.54 -6.58
CA ALA A 303 -5.19 -16.75 -6.71
C ALA A 303 -5.23 -17.33 -8.13
N THR A 304 -6.36 -17.22 -8.83
CA THR A 304 -6.47 -17.63 -10.23
C THR A 304 -5.67 -16.69 -11.15
N GLU A 305 -5.70 -15.38 -10.92
CA GLU A 305 -4.82 -14.41 -11.62
C GLU A 305 -3.34 -14.77 -11.44
N TYR A 306 -2.94 -15.08 -10.20
CA TYR A 306 -1.59 -15.55 -9.89
C TYR A 306 -1.24 -16.81 -10.68
N ALA A 307 -2.10 -17.82 -10.63
CA ALA A 307 -1.88 -19.09 -11.34
C ALA A 307 -1.83 -18.86 -12.85
N HIS A 308 -2.65 -18.00 -13.44
CA HIS A 308 -2.54 -17.66 -14.87
C HIS A 308 -1.17 -17.10 -15.25
N HIS A 309 -0.53 -16.35 -14.35
CA HIS A 309 0.79 -15.77 -14.61
C HIS A 309 1.93 -16.78 -14.46
N PHE A 310 1.90 -17.61 -13.42
CA PHE A 310 3.03 -18.49 -13.07
C PHE A 310 2.82 -19.97 -13.43
N HIS A 311 1.58 -20.48 -13.36
CA HIS A 311 1.20 -21.89 -13.55
C HIS A 311 -0.15 -21.99 -14.30
N PRO A 312 -0.21 -21.59 -15.59
CA PRO A 312 -1.48 -21.46 -16.32
C PRO A 312 -2.28 -22.78 -16.40
N GLU A 313 -1.60 -23.92 -16.36
CA GLU A 313 -2.18 -25.26 -16.29
C GLU A 313 -2.94 -25.53 -14.98
N GLU A 314 -2.55 -24.87 -13.89
CA GLU A 314 -3.18 -25.00 -12.57
C GLU A 314 -4.26 -23.94 -12.32
N ALA A 315 -4.47 -22.98 -13.23
CA ALA A 315 -5.36 -21.84 -12.96
C ALA A 315 -6.83 -22.27 -12.74
N MET A 316 -7.31 -23.22 -13.55
CA MET A 316 -8.63 -23.82 -13.38
C MET A 316 -8.73 -24.59 -12.07
N GLU A 317 -7.74 -25.43 -11.76
CA GLU A 317 -7.70 -26.19 -10.50
C GLU A 317 -7.68 -25.25 -9.28
N THR A 318 -6.90 -24.17 -9.35
CA THR A 318 -6.80 -23.17 -8.30
C THR A 318 -8.14 -22.51 -8.03
N SER A 319 -8.87 -22.10 -9.08
CA SER A 319 -10.23 -21.55 -8.92
C SER A 319 -11.17 -22.55 -8.24
N GLN A 320 -11.17 -23.81 -8.70
CA GLN A 320 -11.98 -24.87 -8.13
C GLN A 320 -11.61 -25.14 -6.67
N TRP A 321 -10.31 -25.11 -6.33
CA TRP A 321 -9.87 -25.37 -4.96
C TRP A 321 -10.34 -24.27 -3.99
N PHE A 322 -10.21 -22.99 -4.33
CA PHE A 322 -10.65 -21.91 -3.44
C PHE A 322 -12.16 -21.99 -3.16
N ARG A 323 -12.93 -22.35 -4.19
CA ARG A 323 -14.37 -22.55 -4.05
C ARG A 323 -14.71 -23.76 -3.18
N ARG A 324 -14.04 -24.89 -3.40
CA ARG A 324 -14.18 -26.10 -2.56
C ARG A 324 -13.84 -25.80 -1.11
N ALA A 325 -12.70 -25.14 -0.87
CA ALA A 325 -12.28 -24.73 0.46
C ALA A 325 -13.33 -23.83 1.12
N GLY A 326 -13.93 -22.90 0.36
CA GLY A 326 -15.01 -22.06 0.86
C GLY A 326 -16.25 -22.83 1.29
N VAL A 327 -16.68 -23.82 0.50
CA VAL A 327 -17.81 -24.70 0.85
C VAL A 327 -17.49 -25.53 2.11
N GLU A 328 -16.34 -26.21 2.14
CA GLU A 328 -15.93 -27.07 3.26
C GLU A 328 -15.77 -26.27 4.56
N ILE A 329 -15.07 -25.13 4.52
CA ILE A 329 -14.84 -24.29 5.70
C ILE A 329 -16.15 -23.68 6.20
N SER A 330 -17.03 -23.22 5.30
CA SER A 330 -18.34 -22.70 5.68
C SER A 330 -19.23 -23.78 6.31
N ALA A 331 -19.19 -25.01 5.79
CA ALA A 331 -19.90 -26.14 6.39
C ALA A 331 -19.35 -26.49 7.78
N HIS A 332 -18.04 -26.53 7.96
CA HIS A 332 -17.40 -26.81 9.25
C HIS A 332 -17.67 -25.73 10.32
N THR A 333 -17.82 -24.47 9.91
CA THR A 333 -18.13 -23.35 10.81
C THR A 333 -19.64 -23.18 11.06
N GLY A 334 -20.47 -24.14 10.60
CA GLY A 334 -21.92 -24.11 10.77
C GLY A 334 -22.64 -23.08 9.89
N LYS A 335 -21.95 -22.43 8.95
CA LYS A 335 -22.49 -21.44 8.01
C LYS A 335 -23.04 -22.12 6.76
N LEU A 336 -24.01 -23.03 6.93
CA LEU A 336 -24.53 -23.88 5.84
C LEU A 336 -25.17 -23.08 4.69
N GLY A 337 -25.81 -21.94 4.98
CA GLY A 337 -26.33 -21.04 3.94
C GLY A 337 -25.22 -20.52 3.02
N VAL A 338 -24.09 -20.10 3.60
CA VAL A 338 -22.91 -19.64 2.84
C VAL A 338 -22.35 -20.77 1.97
N ALA A 339 -22.23 -21.98 2.54
CA ALA A 339 -21.75 -23.15 1.80
C ALA A 339 -22.64 -23.45 0.58
N LEU A 340 -23.97 -23.40 0.75
CA LEU A 340 -24.93 -23.59 -0.34
C LEU A 340 -24.85 -22.48 -1.40
N ASP A 341 -24.65 -21.23 -0.99
CA ASP A 341 -24.55 -20.12 -1.94
C ASP A 341 -23.25 -20.16 -2.74
N LEU A 342 -22.12 -20.47 -2.07
CA LEU A 342 -20.84 -20.72 -2.74
C LEU A 342 -20.97 -21.88 -3.74
N LEU A 343 -21.71 -22.93 -3.41
CA LEU A 343 -21.97 -24.06 -4.30
C LEU A 343 -22.82 -23.68 -5.54
N LYS A 344 -23.65 -22.63 -5.47
CA LYS A 344 -24.50 -22.17 -6.59
C LYS A 344 -23.82 -21.22 -7.58
N LEU A 345 -22.77 -20.50 -7.17
CA LEU A 345 -22.15 -19.40 -7.94
C LEU A 345 -21.81 -19.69 -9.42
N LYS A 346 -21.24 -20.86 -9.75
CA LYS A 346 -21.04 -21.33 -11.14
C LYS A 346 -21.39 -22.81 -11.31
N ARG A 347 -21.83 -23.17 -12.52
CA ARG A 347 -22.38 -24.49 -12.88
C ARG A 347 -21.33 -25.53 -13.27
N ASP A 348 -20.11 -25.10 -13.58
CA ASP A 348 -18.96 -25.87 -14.06
C ASP A 348 -18.10 -26.47 -12.94
N PHE A 349 -18.53 -26.34 -11.70
CA PHE A 349 -17.78 -26.76 -10.54
C PHE A 349 -18.19 -28.16 -10.09
N SER A 350 -17.27 -29.10 -10.19
CA SER A 350 -17.42 -30.46 -9.65
C SER A 350 -16.82 -30.53 -8.25
N MET A 351 -17.61 -30.96 -7.27
CA MET A 351 -17.08 -31.29 -5.94
C MET A 351 -16.84 -32.78 -5.76
N PRO A 352 -15.89 -33.19 -4.89
CA PRO A 352 -15.79 -34.55 -4.43
C PRO A 352 -17.01 -34.97 -3.62
N ASP A 353 -17.34 -36.27 -3.67
CA ASP A 353 -18.48 -36.83 -2.94
C ASP A 353 -18.37 -36.62 -1.41
N SER A 354 -17.15 -36.65 -0.87
CA SER A 354 -16.90 -36.37 0.56
C SER A 354 -17.31 -34.96 0.99
N THR A 355 -17.22 -33.97 0.11
CA THR A 355 -17.69 -32.60 0.41
C THR A 355 -19.23 -32.55 0.46
N TYR A 356 -19.91 -33.28 -0.42
CA TYR A 356 -21.37 -33.42 -0.39
C TYR A 356 -21.85 -34.15 0.87
N GLU A 357 -21.19 -35.25 1.24
CA GLU A 357 -21.45 -36.01 2.46
C GLU A 357 -21.27 -35.14 3.71
N LEU A 358 -20.20 -34.33 3.78
CA LEU A 358 -19.99 -33.38 4.86
C LEU A 358 -21.15 -32.39 4.98
N MET A 359 -21.61 -31.82 3.86
CA MET A 359 -22.73 -30.87 3.87
C MET A 359 -24.05 -31.53 4.32
N LEU A 360 -24.34 -32.74 3.83
CA LEU A 360 -25.52 -33.51 4.24
C LEU A 360 -25.48 -33.82 5.73
N LEU A 361 -24.35 -34.31 6.23
CA LEU A 361 -24.15 -34.61 7.65
C LEU A 361 -24.39 -33.37 8.52
N LYS A 362 -23.81 -32.22 8.14
CA LYS A 362 -23.97 -30.96 8.89
C LYS A 362 -25.41 -30.43 8.85
N LEU A 363 -26.13 -30.61 7.74
CA LEU A 363 -27.56 -30.25 7.66
C LEU A 363 -28.43 -31.13 8.56
N LEU A 364 -28.17 -32.44 8.58
CA LEU A 364 -28.89 -33.37 9.45
C LEU A 364 -28.61 -33.08 10.94
N GLU A 365 -27.37 -32.75 11.29
CA GLU A 365 -27.00 -32.27 12.64
C GLU A 365 -27.78 -31.00 13.01
N SER A 366 -27.86 -30.03 12.09
CA SER A 366 -28.60 -28.78 12.30
C SER A 366 -30.11 -29.01 12.49
N GLN A 367 -30.70 -30.00 11.81
CA GLN A 367 -32.11 -30.37 12.00
C GLN A 367 -32.35 -30.96 13.39
N LYS A 368 -31.46 -31.84 13.86
CA LYS A 368 -31.57 -32.49 15.18
C LYS A 368 -31.46 -31.49 16.34
N GLN A 369 -30.71 -30.40 16.16
CA GLN A 369 -30.51 -29.37 17.19
C GLN A 369 -31.72 -28.43 17.38
N GLY A 370 -32.84 -28.65 16.70
CA GLY A 370 -34.13 -28.07 17.08
C GLY A 370 -34.24 -26.55 16.95
N GLY A 371 -33.65 -25.96 15.89
CA GLY A 371 -34.03 -24.62 15.41
C GLY A 371 -33.69 -23.42 16.30
N LYS A 372 -32.85 -23.56 17.34
CA LYS A 372 -32.46 -22.42 18.19
C LYS A 372 -31.45 -21.45 17.57
N GLY A 373 -30.97 -21.69 16.34
CA GLY A 373 -30.00 -20.83 15.67
C GLY A 373 -30.21 -20.72 14.16
N ALA A 374 -30.79 -19.59 13.74
CA ALA A 374 -30.93 -19.09 12.37
C ALA A 374 -31.80 -19.91 11.38
N PRO A 375 -32.54 -19.22 10.48
CA PRO A 375 -33.51 -19.85 9.58
C PRO A 375 -32.79 -20.48 8.38
N VAL A 376 -32.56 -21.79 8.41
CA VAL A 376 -32.46 -22.53 7.15
C VAL A 376 -33.87 -22.58 6.58
N THR A 377 -34.11 -21.84 5.50
CA THR A 377 -35.45 -21.47 5.02
C THR A 377 -36.34 -22.65 4.62
N ASN A 378 -35.79 -23.85 4.44
CA ASN A 378 -36.50 -25.13 4.54
C ASN A 378 -35.44 -26.25 4.44
N PRO A 379 -35.11 -26.95 5.54
CA PRO A 379 -33.99 -27.89 5.52
C PRO A 379 -34.27 -29.13 4.66
N SER A 380 -35.54 -29.52 4.47
CA SER A 380 -35.92 -30.57 3.52
C SER A 380 -35.55 -30.18 2.08
N ASN A 381 -35.80 -28.92 1.70
CA ASN A 381 -35.41 -28.40 0.39
C ASN A 381 -33.88 -28.34 0.23
N SER A 382 -33.14 -28.08 1.32
CA SER A 382 -31.66 -28.05 1.28
C SER A 382 -31.05 -29.43 1.08
N VAL A 383 -31.57 -30.47 1.73
CA VAL A 383 -31.13 -31.86 1.53
C VAL A 383 -31.41 -32.33 0.11
N GLU A 384 -32.63 -32.09 -0.39
CA GLU A 384 -33.01 -32.42 -1.76
C GLU A 384 -32.12 -31.68 -2.77
N LEU A 385 -31.84 -30.40 -2.53
CA LEU A 385 -30.95 -29.60 -3.38
C LEU A 385 -29.53 -30.19 -3.43
N ILE A 386 -28.96 -30.59 -2.29
CA ILE A 386 -27.62 -31.21 -2.27
C ILE A 386 -27.61 -32.52 -3.04
N HIS A 387 -28.59 -33.40 -2.85
CA HIS A 387 -28.66 -34.64 -3.64
C HIS A 387 -28.80 -34.36 -5.13
N LYS A 388 -29.61 -33.37 -5.54
CA LYS A 388 -29.73 -32.95 -6.94
C LYS A 388 -28.40 -32.45 -7.50
N LEU A 389 -27.64 -31.68 -6.72
CA LEU A 389 -26.31 -31.18 -7.11
C LEU A 389 -25.28 -32.31 -7.20
N GLN A 390 -25.25 -33.22 -6.23
CA GLN A 390 -24.37 -34.40 -6.24
C GLN A 390 -24.65 -35.29 -7.46
N LEU A 391 -25.93 -35.59 -7.74
CA LEU A 391 -26.32 -36.41 -8.90
C LEU A 391 -25.93 -35.72 -10.22
N ARG A 392 -26.07 -34.40 -10.29
CA ARG A 392 -25.67 -33.61 -11.46
C ARG A 392 -24.15 -33.68 -11.69
N ASP A 393 -23.34 -33.48 -10.64
CA ASP A 393 -21.88 -33.54 -10.74
C ASP A 393 -21.40 -34.96 -11.07
N ALA A 394 -22.05 -35.99 -10.52
CA ALA A 394 -21.77 -37.39 -10.88
C ALA A 394 -22.04 -37.65 -12.37
N ARG A 395 -23.10 -37.07 -12.95
CA ARG A 395 -23.36 -37.15 -14.40
C ARG A 395 -22.30 -36.40 -15.20
N ALA A 396 -21.94 -35.18 -14.81
CA ALA A 396 -20.91 -34.38 -15.48
C ALA A 396 -19.55 -35.11 -15.51
N ARG A 397 -19.15 -35.74 -14.39
CA ARG A 397 -17.94 -36.57 -14.32
C ARG A 397 -17.97 -37.76 -15.27
N ARG A 398 -19.12 -38.43 -15.44
CA ARG A 398 -19.25 -39.54 -16.41
C ARG A 398 -19.08 -39.08 -17.86
N TYR A 399 -19.57 -37.88 -18.20
CA TYR A 399 -19.38 -37.32 -19.54
C TYR A 399 -17.91 -36.96 -19.82
N LEU A 400 -17.19 -36.42 -18.83
CA LEU A 400 -15.77 -36.06 -18.99
C LEU A 400 -14.82 -37.26 -18.91
N GLY A 401 -15.16 -38.28 -18.11
CA GLY A 401 -14.33 -39.48 -17.94
C GLY A 401 -14.32 -40.42 -19.17
N GLY A 402 -15.27 -40.27 -20.09
CA GLY A 402 -15.34 -41.08 -21.31
C GLY A 402 -14.28 -40.76 -22.36
N THR A 403 -13.59 -39.62 -22.27
CA THR A 403 -12.67 -39.15 -23.32
C THR A 403 -11.18 -39.26 -22.98
N ASN A 404 -10.80 -39.43 -21.71
CA ASN A 404 -9.38 -39.41 -21.27
C ASN A 404 -9.00 -40.68 -20.49
N GLY A 405 -8.85 -41.80 -21.19
CA GLY A 405 -8.34 -43.06 -20.62
C GLY A 405 -6.82 -43.12 -20.40
N LYS A 406 -6.09 -41.99 -20.44
CA LYS A 406 -4.63 -41.97 -20.23
C LYS A 406 -4.21 -40.72 -19.45
N SER A 407 -3.61 -40.93 -18.28
CA SER A 407 -2.88 -39.95 -17.46
C SER A 407 -3.72 -38.97 -16.62
N THR A 408 -4.10 -39.38 -15.40
CA THR A 408 -4.30 -38.42 -14.30
C THR A 408 -3.36 -38.81 -13.16
N ARG A 409 -2.37 -37.97 -12.90
CA ARG A 409 -1.44 -38.10 -11.77
C ARG A 409 -2.21 -37.68 -10.52
N GLN A 410 -2.48 -38.63 -9.63
CA GLN A 410 -3.23 -38.39 -8.39
C GLN A 410 -2.35 -37.54 -7.45
N VAL A 411 -2.66 -36.23 -7.33
CA VAL A 411 -2.01 -35.36 -6.35
C VAL A 411 -2.64 -35.67 -4.99
N ASN A 412 -1.90 -36.38 -4.14
CA ASN A 412 -2.29 -36.64 -2.76
C ASN A 412 -2.34 -35.31 -1.99
N MET A 413 -3.55 -34.84 -1.70
CA MET A 413 -3.77 -33.80 -0.69
C MET A 413 -3.63 -34.44 0.70
N GLU A 414 -2.41 -34.50 1.22
CA GLU A 414 -2.21 -34.76 2.65
C GLU A 414 -2.83 -33.59 3.45
N GLY A 415 -3.87 -33.90 4.23
CA GLY A 415 -4.47 -32.96 5.16
C GLY A 415 -3.48 -32.54 6.26
N PRO A 416 -3.73 -31.43 6.96
CA PRO A 416 -2.85 -30.99 8.04
C PRO A 416 -2.83 -32.04 9.15
N ALA A 417 -1.64 -32.61 9.38
CA ALA A 417 -1.38 -33.54 10.47
C ALA A 417 -1.85 -32.96 11.80
N THR A 418 -2.71 -33.71 12.50
CA THR A 418 -3.00 -33.48 13.90
C THR A 418 -1.70 -33.58 14.70
N LEU A 419 -1.26 -32.46 15.27
CA LEU A 419 -0.19 -32.40 16.27
C LEU A 419 -0.55 -33.31 17.45
N LYS A 420 0.02 -34.52 17.48
CA LYS A 420 0.09 -35.33 18.69
C LYS A 420 1.16 -34.73 19.59
N HIS A 421 0.75 -34.20 20.74
CA HIS A 421 1.66 -33.90 21.84
C HIS A 421 2.26 -35.22 22.35
N GLU A 422 3.51 -35.51 21.99
CA GLU A 422 4.31 -36.48 22.72
C GLU A 422 4.87 -35.80 23.97
N ASN A 423 4.31 -36.18 25.11
CA ASN A 423 4.79 -35.83 26.43
C ASN A 423 5.95 -36.80 26.77
N LYS A 424 7.20 -36.41 26.50
CA LYS A 424 8.37 -37.14 27.01
C LYS A 424 8.80 -36.51 28.32
N GLY A 425 8.40 -37.15 29.42
CA GLY A 425 8.98 -36.91 30.74
C GLY A 425 10.45 -37.29 30.73
N ALA A 426 11.31 -36.34 31.07
CA ALA A 426 12.71 -36.59 31.40
C ALA A 426 12.81 -36.70 32.93
N THR A 427 13.07 -37.91 33.39
CA THR A 427 13.50 -38.21 34.77
C THR A 427 14.95 -37.76 34.90
N LEU A 428 15.23 -36.86 35.84
CA LEU A 428 16.59 -36.48 36.24
C LEU A 428 17.16 -37.53 37.19
N SER A 429 18.36 -38.01 36.89
CA SER A 429 19.32 -38.61 37.82
C SER A 429 20.60 -37.79 37.77
#